data_AF-A0A4Z0Q1S4-F1
#
_entry.id   AF-A0A4Z0Q1S4-F1
#
_cell.length_a   1.000
_cell.length_b   1.000
_cell.length_c   1.000
_cell.angle_alpha   90.00
_cell.angle_beta   90.00
_cell.angle_gamma   90.00
#
_symmetry.space_group_name_H-M   'P 1'
#
loop_
_entity.id
_entity.type
_entity.pdbx_description
1 polymer ?
#
loop_
_entity_poly.entity_id
_entity_poly.type
_entity_poly.pdbx_seq_one_letter_code
_entity_poly.pdbx_strand_id
1 'polypeptide(L)'
;MGFLGLIPATDLAASYNVRTRQLTLFAKGEARDFTYGFTFDRVPSLGGLKFELLGWTGPLKDPASYSPYVHEQAFAIQLPSPVFPSDSVLIVDENHREGVAVDIRYTGGLPPATADQDTGAAGAASPSPTPATALDEHVTVMLGENFNIKASTSTPPFGAVTIKFDTTVLELLHSRIENLNIVWTLRPLRSGTTQVVVTTHFTIEPVQFSTFYDVKVIEYSEVMQTANT
;
A
#
# COMPACT_ATOMS: atom_id res chain seq x y z
N MET A 1 1.49 13.02 -24.76
CA MET A 1 1.35 13.17 -23.29
C MET A 1 -0.06 12.74 -22.93
N GLY A 2 -0.23 11.97 -21.86
CA GLY A 2 -1.56 11.57 -21.37
C GLY A 2 -2.07 12.53 -20.29
N PHE A 3 -3.35 12.42 -19.94
CA PHE A 3 -3.96 13.15 -18.82
C PHE A 3 -4.62 12.16 -17.87
N LEU A 4 -4.60 12.47 -16.57
CA LEU A 4 -5.32 11.72 -15.54
C LEU A 4 -6.76 12.22 -15.50
N GLY A 5 -7.72 11.30 -15.49
CA GLY A 5 -9.13 11.63 -15.37
C GLY A 5 -9.96 10.47 -14.87
N LEU A 6 -11.24 10.73 -14.61
CA LEU A 6 -12.21 9.69 -14.30
C LEU A 6 -12.37 8.76 -15.50
N ILE A 7 -12.50 7.46 -15.21
CA ILE A 7 -12.69 6.41 -16.22
C ILE A 7 -14.12 5.88 -16.10
N PRO A 8 -14.80 5.53 -17.19
CA PRO A 8 -16.14 4.99 -17.13
C PRO A 8 -16.08 3.52 -16.69
N ALA A 9 -16.93 3.13 -15.74
CA ALA A 9 -17.16 1.74 -15.39
C ALA A 9 -18.60 1.34 -15.74
N THR A 10 -18.78 0.09 -16.14
CA THR A 10 -20.09 -0.54 -16.35
C THR A 10 -20.47 -1.40 -15.16
N ASP A 11 -19.49 -2.09 -14.58
CA ASP A 11 -19.66 -2.95 -13.42
C ASP A 11 -18.75 -2.45 -12.30
N LEU A 12 -19.34 -2.17 -11.14
CA LEU A 12 -18.64 -1.83 -9.90
C LEU A 12 -19.03 -2.83 -8.82
N ALA A 13 -18.06 -3.31 -8.05
CA ALA A 13 -18.31 -4.16 -6.92
C ALA A 13 -17.36 -3.86 -5.77
N ALA A 14 -17.83 -4.09 -4.55
CA ALA A 14 -17.03 -3.99 -3.34
C ALA A 14 -17.18 -5.30 -2.54
N SER A 15 -16.06 -5.77 -2.01
CA SER A 15 -16.06 -6.91 -1.09
C SER A 15 -15.15 -6.61 0.09
N TYR A 16 -15.52 -7.11 1.26
CA TYR A 16 -14.72 -6.95 2.46
C TYR A 16 -14.42 -8.31 3.05
N ASN A 17 -13.14 -8.59 3.24
CA ASN A 17 -12.70 -9.79 3.91
C ASN A 17 -12.49 -9.48 5.40
N VAL A 18 -13.38 -10.03 6.23
CA VAL A 18 -13.36 -9.77 7.68
C VAL A 18 -12.11 -10.34 8.36
N ARG A 19 -11.56 -11.43 7.82
CA ARG A 19 -10.37 -12.09 8.35
C ARG A 19 -9.10 -11.31 8.06
N THR A 20 -8.95 -10.80 6.83
CA THR A 20 -7.76 -10.03 6.41
C THR A 20 -7.92 -8.52 6.62
N ARG A 21 -9.12 -8.05 6.98
CA ARG A 21 -9.47 -6.63 7.16
C ARG A 21 -9.18 -5.80 5.91
N GLN A 22 -9.54 -6.34 4.75
CA GLN A 22 -9.29 -5.74 3.45
C GLN A 22 -10.61 -5.50 2.72
N LEU A 23 -10.81 -4.25 2.30
CA LEU A 23 -11.84 -3.85 1.37
C LEU A 23 -11.27 -3.91 -0.04
N THR A 24 -11.79 -4.79 -0.87
CA THR A 24 -11.45 -4.90 -2.28
C THR A 24 -12.52 -4.25 -3.12
N LEU A 25 -12.12 -3.28 -3.93
CA LEU A 25 -12.95 -2.64 -4.95
C LEU A 25 -12.61 -3.23 -6.31
N PHE A 26 -13.65 -3.43 -7.12
CA PHE A 26 -13.56 -3.97 -8.45
C PHE A 26 -14.30 -3.03 -9.42
N ALA A 27 -13.65 -2.72 -10.53
CA ALA A 27 -14.22 -2.01 -11.66
C ALA A 27 -13.98 -2.78 -12.95
N LYS A 28 -15.00 -2.80 -13.80
CA LYS A 28 -14.92 -3.29 -15.17
C LYS A 28 -15.70 -2.35 -16.07
N GLY A 29 -15.18 -2.12 -17.26
CA GLY A 29 -15.82 -1.26 -18.26
C GLY A 29 -15.02 -1.20 -19.54
N GLU A 30 -15.35 -0.21 -20.37
CA GLU A 30 -14.62 0.10 -21.59
C GLU A 30 -13.99 1.48 -21.45
N ALA A 31 -12.67 1.57 -21.53
CA ALA A 31 -11.96 2.84 -21.50
C ALA A 31 -11.43 3.17 -22.89
N ARG A 32 -11.11 4.45 -23.13
CA ARG A 32 -10.46 4.85 -24.39
C ARG A 32 -9.15 4.08 -24.57
N ASP A 33 -8.81 3.76 -25.81
CA ASP A 33 -7.50 3.19 -26.13
C ASP A 33 -6.38 4.08 -25.60
N PHE A 34 -5.29 3.44 -25.18
CA PHE A 34 -4.19 4.09 -24.48
C PHE A 34 -4.60 4.72 -23.13
N THR A 35 -5.67 4.20 -22.52
CA THR A 35 -5.92 4.39 -21.09
C THR A 35 -5.24 3.30 -20.29
N TYR A 36 -4.48 3.70 -19.28
CA TYR A 36 -3.72 2.81 -18.41
C TYR A 36 -3.61 3.40 -17.00
N GLY A 37 -3.08 2.62 -16.07
CA GLY A 37 -2.94 3.06 -14.69
C GLY A 37 -4.29 3.32 -14.03
N PHE A 38 -5.25 2.44 -14.28
CA PHE A 38 -6.51 2.42 -13.55
C PHE A 38 -6.23 2.29 -12.06
N THR A 39 -6.94 3.07 -11.26
CA THR A 39 -6.74 3.17 -9.82
C THR A 39 -8.00 3.67 -9.13
N PHE A 40 -8.23 3.22 -7.91
CA PHE A 40 -9.19 3.80 -7.00
C PHE A 40 -8.47 4.72 -6.01
N ASP A 41 -8.74 6.02 -6.09
CA ASP A 41 -8.23 6.98 -5.12
C ASP A 41 -9.25 7.22 -4.00
N ARG A 42 -8.81 7.22 -2.74
CA ARG A 42 -9.70 7.39 -1.59
C ARG A 42 -9.87 8.87 -1.30
N VAL A 43 -11.09 9.37 -1.45
CA VAL A 43 -11.41 10.78 -1.24
C VAL A 43 -12.01 10.99 0.16
N PRO A 44 -11.60 12.03 0.89
CA PRO A 44 -12.26 12.41 2.14
C PRO A 44 -13.75 12.68 1.89
N SER A 45 -14.62 12.03 2.66
CA SER A 45 -16.06 12.30 2.65
C SER A 45 -16.60 12.38 4.09
N LEU A 46 -17.66 13.17 4.28
CA LEU A 46 -18.34 13.31 5.57
C LEU A 46 -19.03 11.99 5.92
N GLY A 47 -18.30 11.13 6.61
CA GLY A 47 -18.83 9.93 7.26
C GLY A 47 -19.05 8.71 6.37
N GLY A 48 -18.30 8.60 5.27
CA GLY A 48 -18.37 7.44 4.38
C GLY A 48 -17.03 7.05 3.76
N LEU A 49 -17.05 5.90 3.11
CA LEU A 49 -15.98 5.45 2.24
C LEU A 49 -16.27 5.95 0.82
N LYS A 50 -15.50 6.93 0.34
CA LYS A 50 -15.62 7.47 -1.01
C LYS A 50 -14.34 7.18 -1.79
N PHE A 51 -14.50 6.71 -3.02
CA PHE A 51 -13.41 6.43 -3.96
C PHE A 51 -13.69 7.03 -5.32
N GLU A 52 -12.63 7.43 -6.02
CA GLU A 52 -12.67 7.92 -7.41
C GLU A 52 -11.91 6.91 -8.29
N LEU A 53 -12.56 6.45 -9.37
CA LEU A 53 -11.93 5.58 -10.35
C LEU A 53 -11.24 6.44 -11.42
N LEU A 54 -9.91 6.45 -11.37
CA LEU A 54 -9.07 7.28 -12.22
C LEU A 54 -8.23 6.44 -13.18
N GLY A 55 -7.72 7.07 -14.24
CA GLY A 55 -6.79 6.47 -15.19
C GLY A 55 -6.13 7.51 -16.09
N TRP A 56 -4.95 7.17 -16.58
CA TRP A 56 -4.17 7.99 -17.49
C TRP A 56 -4.55 7.67 -18.93
N THR A 57 -5.14 8.62 -19.65
CA THR A 57 -5.49 8.48 -21.06
C THR A 57 -4.51 9.25 -21.95
N GLY A 58 -3.84 8.56 -22.86
CA GLY A 58 -3.21 9.19 -24.03
C GLY A 58 -2.14 8.36 -24.73
N PRO A 59 -1.80 8.66 -26.00
CA PRO A 59 -2.36 9.73 -26.86
C PRO A 59 -3.77 9.40 -27.40
N LEU A 60 -4.60 10.43 -27.57
CA LEU A 60 -5.91 10.27 -28.20
C LEU A 60 -5.75 10.00 -29.69
N LYS A 61 -6.40 8.95 -30.20
CA LYS A 61 -6.52 8.68 -31.64
C LYS A 61 -7.90 9.10 -32.13
N ASP A 62 -7.94 9.57 -33.38
CA ASP A 62 -9.18 9.69 -34.14
C ASP A 62 -9.17 8.66 -35.29
N PRO A 63 -10.23 7.85 -35.43
CA PRO A 63 -11.43 7.81 -34.59
C PRO A 63 -11.17 7.25 -33.17
N ALA A 64 -11.97 7.69 -32.21
CA ALA A 64 -11.91 7.18 -30.84
C ALA A 64 -12.18 5.66 -30.82
N SER A 65 -11.22 4.92 -30.28
CA SER A 65 -11.31 3.48 -30.07
C SER A 65 -11.33 3.19 -28.56
N TYR A 66 -11.97 2.10 -28.18
CA TYR A 66 -12.19 1.71 -26.79
C TYR A 66 -11.74 0.27 -26.58
N SER A 67 -11.14 0.01 -25.43
CA SER A 67 -10.68 -1.30 -25.01
C SER A 67 -11.32 -1.66 -23.67
N PRO A 68 -11.77 -2.92 -23.50
CA PRO A 68 -12.28 -3.38 -22.22
C PRO A 68 -11.16 -3.43 -21.19
N TYR A 69 -11.47 -3.07 -19.96
CA TYR A 69 -10.55 -3.18 -18.82
C TYR A 69 -11.23 -3.86 -17.63
N VAL A 70 -10.39 -4.46 -16.79
CA VAL A 70 -10.76 -5.00 -15.49
C VAL A 70 -9.70 -4.52 -14.50
N HIS A 71 -10.14 -3.91 -13.41
CA HIS A 71 -9.27 -3.40 -12.38
C HIS A 71 -9.81 -3.78 -10.99
N GLU A 72 -8.89 -4.19 -10.13
CA GLU A 72 -9.17 -4.55 -8.75
C GLU A 72 -8.12 -3.89 -7.85
N GLN A 73 -8.57 -3.30 -6.75
CA GLN A 73 -7.69 -2.67 -5.77
C GLN A 73 -8.18 -2.97 -4.35
N ALA A 74 -7.25 -3.41 -3.51
CA ALA A 74 -7.52 -3.70 -2.11
C ALA A 74 -7.01 -2.58 -1.20
N PHE A 75 -7.78 -2.28 -0.16
CA PHE A 75 -7.50 -1.30 0.86
C PHE A 75 -7.55 -1.96 2.23
N ALA A 76 -6.49 -1.79 3.01
CA ALA A 76 -6.51 -2.18 4.42
C ALA A 76 -7.33 -1.17 5.22
N ILE A 77 -8.60 -1.50 5.47
CA ILE A 77 -9.55 -0.64 6.20
C ILE A 77 -10.22 -1.51 7.26
N GLN A 78 -10.33 -1.00 8.48
CA GLN A 78 -11.00 -1.73 9.54
C GLN A 78 -12.50 -1.44 9.52
N LEU A 79 -13.29 -2.43 9.09
CA LEU A 79 -14.76 -2.45 9.18
C LEU A 79 -15.23 -3.58 10.10
N PRO A 80 -16.33 -3.39 10.86
CA PRO A 80 -17.12 -2.15 10.99
C PRO A 80 -16.39 -1.08 11.81
N SER A 81 -16.39 0.16 11.33
CA SER A 81 -15.84 1.27 12.11
C SER A 81 -16.86 1.68 13.17
N PRO A 82 -16.47 1.85 14.45
CA PRO A 82 -17.39 2.32 15.50
C PRO A 82 -17.94 3.72 15.23
N VAL A 83 -17.34 4.46 14.29
CA VAL A 83 -17.80 5.79 13.86
C VAL A 83 -18.72 5.70 12.63
N PHE A 84 -18.60 4.65 11.80
CA PHE A 84 -19.37 4.51 10.56
C PHE A 84 -19.63 3.02 10.22
N PRO A 85 -20.83 2.49 10.50
CA PRO A 85 -21.28 1.21 9.95
C PRO A 85 -21.62 1.40 8.46
N SER A 86 -20.58 1.49 7.63
CA SER A 86 -20.74 1.64 6.19
C SER A 86 -20.84 0.26 5.56
N ASP A 87 -22.06 -0.22 5.31
CA ASP A 87 -22.32 -1.41 4.50
C ASP A 87 -22.14 -1.15 3.00
N SER A 88 -21.85 0.10 2.62
CA SER A 88 -21.67 0.55 1.24
C SER A 88 -20.47 1.48 1.11
N VAL A 89 -19.92 1.53 -0.10
CA VAL A 89 -18.90 2.50 -0.53
C VAL A 89 -19.43 3.36 -1.66
N LEU A 90 -19.08 4.64 -1.67
CA LEU A 90 -19.41 5.55 -2.77
C LEU A 90 -18.26 5.52 -3.78
N ILE A 91 -18.52 5.11 -5.01
CA ILE A 91 -17.53 5.10 -6.09
C ILE A 91 -17.94 6.12 -7.14
N VAL A 92 -17.05 7.06 -7.46
CA VAL A 92 -17.21 8.06 -8.51
C VAL A 92 -16.42 7.62 -9.74
N ASP A 93 -17.07 7.61 -10.89
CA ASP A 93 -16.47 7.23 -12.18
C ASP A 93 -16.89 8.26 -13.26
N GLU A 94 -16.47 8.08 -14.52
CA GLU A 94 -16.84 9.04 -15.58
C GLU A 94 -18.35 9.05 -15.88
N ASN A 95 -19.01 7.89 -15.79
CA ASN A 95 -20.44 7.71 -16.03
C ASN A 95 -21.30 8.25 -14.87
N HIS A 96 -20.74 8.27 -13.66
CA HIS A 96 -21.40 8.56 -12.41
C HIS A 96 -20.59 9.57 -11.60
N ARG A 97 -20.51 10.80 -12.11
CA ARG A 97 -19.74 11.89 -11.47
C ARG A 97 -20.27 12.29 -10.09
N GLU A 98 -21.53 11.99 -9.79
CA GLU A 98 -22.14 12.22 -8.47
C GLU A 98 -21.82 11.10 -7.46
N GLY A 99 -21.29 9.96 -7.93
CA GLY A 99 -20.98 8.77 -7.15
C GLY A 99 -22.13 7.75 -7.13
N VAL A 100 -21.76 6.47 -7.19
CA VAL A 100 -22.66 5.32 -7.03
C VAL A 100 -22.38 4.66 -5.68
N ALA A 101 -23.43 4.43 -4.90
CA ALA A 101 -23.33 3.60 -3.71
C ALA A 101 -23.27 2.13 -4.12
N VAL A 102 -22.18 1.46 -3.77
CA VAL A 102 -21.92 0.05 -4.05
C VAL A 102 -21.89 -0.70 -2.73
N ASP A 103 -22.76 -1.69 -2.59
CA ASP A 103 -22.85 -2.49 -1.37
C ASP A 103 -21.60 -3.37 -1.20
N ILE A 104 -21.09 -3.40 0.03
CA ILE A 104 -19.92 -4.19 0.41
C ILE A 104 -20.36 -5.61 0.70
N ARG A 105 -19.86 -6.56 -0.08
CA ARG A 105 -20.07 -7.99 0.18
C ARG A 105 -19.07 -8.51 1.20
N TYR A 106 -19.54 -8.85 2.38
CA TYR A 106 -18.72 -9.43 3.44
C TYR A 106 -18.39 -10.90 3.13
N THR A 107 -17.11 -11.23 3.16
CA THR A 107 -16.57 -12.57 2.91
C THR A 107 -15.66 -13.01 4.07
N GLY A 108 -15.57 -14.32 4.34
CA GLY A 108 -14.65 -14.89 5.35
C GLY A 108 -15.25 -15.32 6.70
N GLY A 109 -16.58 -15.34 6.84
CA GLY A 109 -17.31 -15.73 8.06
C GLY A 109 -18.39 -14.70 8.41
N LEU A 110 -19.44 -15.12 9.12
CA LEU A 110 -20.71 -14.40 9.36
C LEU A 110 -20.57 -12.86 9.43
N PRO A 111 -21.45 -12.10 8.76
CA PRO A 111 -21.48 -10.65 8.89
C PRO A 111 -21.60 -10.28 10.37
N PRO A 112 -20.95 -9.19 10.84
CA PRO A 112 -21.23 -8.70 12.17
C PRO A 112 -22.72 -8.36 12.22
N ALA A 113 -23.47 -9.13 13.01
CA ALA A 113 -24.82 -8.75 13.39
C ALA A 113 -24.73 -7.31 13.92
N THR A 114 -25.62 -6.45 13.42
CA THR A 114 -26.00 -5.17 14.02
C THR A 114 -25.99 -5.32 15.53
N ALA A 115 -24.92 -4.84 16.16
CA ALA A 115 -24.81 -4.83 17.60
C ALA A 115 -25.65 -3.65 18.09
N ASP A 116 -26.71 -4.02 18.79
CA ASP A 116 -27.58 -3.15 19.56
C ASP A 116 -26.81 -2.04 20.29
N GLN A 117 -27.47 -0.89 20.32
CA GLN A 117 -27.19 0.22 21.21
C GLN A 117 -26.97 -0.29 22.64
N ASP A 118 -25.84 0.06 23.26
CA ASP A 118 -25.89 0.41 24.67
C ASP A 118 -24.88 1.52 25.03
N THR A 119 -25.44 2.42 25.81
CA THR A 119 -24.99 3.70 26.35
C THR A 119 -23.66 3.61 27.13
N GLY A 120 -22.74 4.56 26.90
CA GLY A 120 -21.56 4.70 27.77
C GLY A 120 -20.59 5.81 27.35
N ALA A 121 -20.51 6.85 28.17
CA ALA A 121 -19.83 8.12 27.91
C ALA A 121 -18.29 8.08 27.86
N ALA A 122 -17.77 9.17 27.27
CA ALA A 122 -16.55 9.93 27.62
C ALA A 122 -15.27 9.71 26.80
N GLY A 123 -14.79 10.83 26.23
CA GLY A 123 -13.36 11.07 25.98
C GLY A 123 -12.94 11.15 24.52
N ALA A 124 -13.16 12.31 23.88
CA ALA A 124 -12.54 12.63 22.61
C ALA A 124 -11.02 12.78 22.76
N ALA A 125 -10.26 11.96 22.04
CA ALA A 125 -8.89 12.24 21.64
C ALA A 125 -8.73 11.84 20.18
N SER A 126 -8.48 12.82 19.31
CA SER A 126 -8.15 12.61 17.90
C SER A 126 -6.93 11.69 17.74
N PRO A 127 -6.97 10.69 16.84
CA PRO A 127 -5.75 10.14 16.27
C PRO A 127 -5.50 10.77 14.88
N SER A 128 -4.33 11.39 14.77
CA SER A 128 -3.63 11.76 13.55
C SER A 128 -3.50 10.57 12.57
N PRO A 129 -3.32 10.82 11.26
CA PRO A 129 -3.21 9.76 10.25
C PRO A 129 -2.04 8.82 10.54
N THR A 130 -2.30 7.51 10.65
CA THR A 130 -1.26 6.48 10.79
C THR A 130 -0.77 6.01 9.41
N PRO A 131 0.54 5.87 9.17
CA PRO A 131 1.13 5.43 7.90
C PRO A 131 0.87 3.96 7.54
N ALA A 132 1.10 3.65 6.26
CA ALA A 132 1.06 2.34 5.63
C ALA A 132 1.79 1.24 6.41
N THR A 133 1.25 0.03 6.33
CA THR A 133 1.74 -1.20 6.98
C THR A 133 3.22 -1.45 6.68
N ALA A 134 4.07 -1.20 7.66
CA ALA A 134 5.45 -1.68 7.70
C ALA A 134 5.43 -3.20 7.96
N LEU A 135 6.06 -3.99 7.09
CA LEU A 135 6.66 -5.25 7.55
C LEU A 135 7.95 -4.85 8.25
N ASP A 136 7.96 -4.89 9.58
CA ASP A 136 9.18 -4.68 10.37
C ASP A 136 9.97 -5.99 10.38
N GLU A 137 11.10 -6.00 9.67
CA GLU A 137 12.04 -7.12 9.68
C GLU A 137 13.26 -6.75 10.54
N HIS A 138 13.46 -7.47 11.65
CA HIS A 138 14.61 -7.23 12.54
C HIS A 138 15.84 -7.98 12.05
N VAL A 139 16.94 -7.27 11.87
CA VAL A 139 18.22 -7.81 11.39
C VAL A 139 19.30 -7.51 12.42
N THR A 140 19.92 -8.53 13.01
CA THR A 140 21.07 -8.35 13.92
C THR A 140 22.35 -8.72 13.18
N VAL A 141 23.34 -7.82 13.18
CA VAL A 141 24.59 -7.95 12.43
C VAL A 141 25.79 -7.56 13.26
N MET A 142 26.93 -8.20 13.01
CA MET A 142 28.19 -7.84 13.67
C MET A 142 28.82 -6.61 13.00
N LEU A 143 29.43 -5.74 13.82
CA LEU A 143 30.20 -4.61 13.32
C LEU A 143 31.32 -5.09 12.37
N GLY A 144 31.36 -4.53 11.17
CA GLY A 144 32.32 -4.88 10.12
C GLY A 144 31.92 -6.08 9.25
N GLU A 145 30.85 -6.81 9.59
CA GLU A 145 30.34 -7.91 8.77
C GLU A 145 29.31 -7.42 7.75
N ASN A 146 29.48 -7.79 6.49
CA ASN A 146 28.54 -7.41 5.45
C ASN A 146 27.23 -8.20 5.58
N PHE A 147 26.10 -7.56 5.35
CA PHE A 147 24.78 -8.20 5.34
C PHE A 147 23.98 -7.81 4.11
N ASN A 148 22.93 -8.59 3.82
CA ASN A 148 22.11 -8.41 2.64
C ASN A 148 20.67 -8.07 3.01
N ILE A 149 20.11 -7.05 2.37
CA ILE A 149 18.68 -6.76 2.37
C ILE A 149 18.12 -7.11 0.99
N LYS A 150 16.95 -7.74 0.97
CA LYS A 150 16.30 -8.22 -0.26
C LYS A 150 14.92 -7.58 -0.41
N ALA A 151 14.61 -7.12 -1.62
CA ALA A 151 13.26 -6.75 -2.00
C ALA A 151 12.89 -7.39 -3.33
N SER A 152 11.60 -7.70 -3.51
CA SER A 152 11.12 -8.31 -4.75
C SER A 152 11.28 -7.35 -5.93
N THR A 153 11.76 -7.85 -7.08
CA THR A 153 11.72 -7.12 -8.37
C THR A 153 10.35 -7.22 -9.02
N SER A 154 9.30 -7.67 -8.32
CA SER A 154 7.91 -7.65 -8.80
C SER A 154 7.37 -6.22 -8.86
N THR A 155 8.15 -5.32 -9.45
CA THR A 155 7.74 -3.99 -9.86
C THR A 155 7.14 -4.09 -11.26
N PRO A 156 5.97 -3.50 -11.50
CA PRO A 156 5.42 -3.34 -12.85
C PRO A 156 6.45 -2.71 -13.79
N PRO A 157 6.34 -2.92 -15.11
CA PRO A 157 7.23 -2.28 -16.07
C PRO A 157 7.24 -0.77 -15.81
N PHE A 158 8.45 -0.21 -15.70
CA PHE A 158 8.77 1.19 -15.40
C PHE A 158 8.76 1.64 -13.92
N GLY A 159 8.46 0.78 -12.93
CA GLY A 159 8.62 1.13 -11.51
C GLY A 159 10.08 1.35 -11.06
N ALA A 160 10.29 2.00 -9.91
CA ALA A 160 11.62 2.22 -9.32
C ALA A 160 11.66 1.74 -7.87
N VAL A 161 12.72 1.05 -7.46
CA VAL A 161 12.93 0.69 -6.05
C VAL A 161 14.09 1.49 -5.51
N THR A 162 13.83 2.27 -4.46
CA THR A 162 14.81 3.13 -3.79
C THR A 162 15.09 2.56 -2.40
N ILE A 163 16.35 2.65 -1.95
CA ILE A 163 16.74 2.30 -0.57
C ILE A 163 17.26 3.54 0.15
N LYS A 164 16.88 3.74 1.40
CA LYS A 164 17.36 4.81 2.28
C LYS A 164 17.88 4.20 3.58
N PHE A 165 19.01 4.69 4.06
CA PHE A 165 19.63 4.26 5.31
C PHE A 165 20.53 5.39 5.83
N ASP A 166 20.93 5.31 7.09
CA ASP A 166 21.89 6.26 7.68
C ASP A 166 23.32 5.96 7.20
N THR A 167 23.86 6.83 6.35
CA THR A 167 25.21 6.69 5.79
C THR A 167 26.34 6.87 6.80
N THR A 168 26.04 7.34 8.02
CA THR A 168 27.01 7.45 9.11
C THR A 168 27.20 6.13 9.88
N VAL A 169 26.22 5.22 9.75
CA VAL A 169 26.19 3.92 10.43
C VAL A 169 26.36 2.76 9.44
N LEU A 170 25.84 2.89 8.21
CA LEU A 170 25.91 1.86 7.16
C LEU A 170 26.53 2.42 5.88
N GLU A 171 27.25 1.56 5.17
CA GLU A 171 27.78 1.82 3.83
C GLU A 171 27.17 0.83 2.83
N LEU A 172 26.66 1.32 1.70
CA LEU A 172 26.22 0.45 0.59
C LEU A 172 27.44 0.08 -0.26
N LEU A 173 27.77 -1.22 -0.30
CA LEU A 173 28.89 -1.72 -1.11
C LEU A 173 28.49 -1.93 -2.56
N HIS A 174 27.39 -2.66 -2.80
CA HIS A 174 26.86 -2.90 -4.13
C HIS A 174 25.39 -3.34 -4.11
N SER A 175 24.71 -3.17 -5.24
CA SER A 175 23.36 -3.69 -5.50
C SER A 175 23.39 -4.66 -6.69
N ARG A 176 22.69 -5.79 -6.58
CA ARG A 176 22.54 -6.75 -7.69
C ARG A 176 21.12 -7.29 -7.78
N ILE A 177 20.79 -7.89 -8.93
CA ILE A 177 19.53 -8.62 -9.12
C ILE A 177 19.84 -10.12 -9.05
N GLU A 178 19.12 -10.84 -8.18
CA GLU A 178 19.28 -12.27 -7.96
C GLU A 178 17.90 -12.92 -7.77
N ASN A 179 17.56 -13.90 -8.63
CA ASN A 179 16.29 -14.63 -8.58
C ASN A 179 15.05 -13.72 -8.46
N LEU A 180 14.93 -12.70 -9.32
CA LEU A 180 13.83 -11.72 -9.27
C LEU A 180 13.75 -10.92 -7.95
N ASN A 181 14.88 -10.73 -7.27
CA ASN A 181 15.00 -9.86 -6.11
C ASN A 181 16.15 -8.87 -6.30
N ILE A 182 15.97 -7.64 -5.84
CA ILE A 182 17.06 -6.68 -5.69
C ILE A 182 17.70 -6.97 -4.34
N VAL A 183 19.01 -7.20 -4.38
CA VAL A 183 19.82 -7.50 -3.20
C VAL A 183 20.81 -6.37 -3.01
N TRP A 184 20.71 -5.66 -1.89
CA TRP A 184 21.68 -4.66 -1.46
C TRP A 184 22.59 -5.25 -0.41
N THR A 185 23.90 -5.10 -0.60
CA THR A 185 24.89 -5.52 0.38
C THR A 185 25.40 -4.30 1.12
N LEU A 186 25.16 -4.28 2.42
CA LEU A 186 25.47 -3.19 3.34
C LEU A 186 26.58 -3.62 4.29
N ARG A 187 27.44 -2.67 4.67
CA ARG A 187 28.49 -2.84 5.67
C ARG A 187 28.22 -1.92 6.86
N PRO A 188 28.17 -2.43 8.10
CA PRO A 188 28.12 -1.59 9.29
C PRO A 188 29.46 -0.90 9.56
N LEU A 189 29.42 0.42 9.76
CA LEU A 189 30.56 1.27 10.10
C LEU A 189 30.65 1.56 11.61
N ARG A 190 29.51 1.52 12.32
CA ARG A 190 29.41 1.79 13.76
C ARG A 190 28.41 0.86 14.43
N SER A 191 28.64 0.57 15.71
CA SER A 191 27.70 -0.14 16.58
C SER A 191 26.49 0.73 16.93
N GLY A 192 25.34 0.11 17.15
CA GLY A 192 24.08 0.80 17.46
C GLY A 192 22.87 0.28 16.69
N THR A 193 21.73 0.95 16.84
CA THR A 193 20.49 0.63 16.12
C THR A 193 20.26 1.63 14.99
N THR A 194 20.00 1.14 13.80
CA THR A 194 19.68 1.95 12.62
C THR A 194 18.55 1.31 11.84
N GLN A 195 17.97 2.06 10.91
CA GLN A 195 16.86 1.59 10.09
C GLN A 195 17.20 1.70 8.61
N VAL A 196 16.85 0.68 7.86
CA VAL A 196 16.89 0.69 6.40
C VAL A 196 15.48 0.69 5.87
N VAL A 197 15.18 1.62 4.97
CA VAL A 197 13.87 1.77 4.36
C VAL A 197 13.98 1.46 2.88
N VAL A 198 13.26 0.45 2.41
CA VAL A 198 13.17 0.13 0.99
C VAL A 198 11.82 0.61 0.47
N THR A 199 11.84 1.58 -0.43
CA THR A 199 10.65 2.20 -1.02
C THR A 199 10.48 1.78 -2.47
N THR A 200 9.40 1.08 -2.78
CA THR A 200 9.00 0.76 -4.16
C THR A 200 8.06 1.83 -4.67
N HIS A 201 8.51 2.57 -5.69
CA HIS A 201 7.76 3.57 -6.42
C HIS A 201 7.12 2.96 -7.67
N PHE A 202 5.85 3.26 -7.87
CA PHE A 202 5.08 2.87 -9.05
C PHE A 202 4.95 4.09 -9.94
N THR A 203 5.12 3.92 -11.24
CA THR A 203 5.31 5.02 -12.20
C THR A 203 4.12 5.93 -12.42
N ILE A 204 2.94 5.59 -11.89
CA ILE A 204 1.69 6.22 -12.29
C ILE A 204 0.84 6.74 -11.12
N GLU A 205 1.29 6.68 -9.86
CA GLU A 205 0.62 7.27 -8.67
C GLU A 205 1.54 7.34 -7.42
N PRO A 206 1.21 8.10 -6.36
CA PRO A 206 2.02 8.21 -5.14
C PRO A 206 1.93 6.99 -4.20
N VAL A 207 1.53 5.82 -4.73
CA VAL A 207 1.59 4.56 -3.99
C VAL A 207 3.05 4.18 -3.86
N GLN A 208 3.56 4.31 -2.64
CA GLN A 208 4.89 3.86 -2.28
C GLN A 208 4.75 2.76 -1.23
N PHE A 209 5.29 1.58 -1.52
CA PHE A 209 5.44 0.55 -0.48
C PHE A 209 6.78 0.75 0.18
N SER A 210 6.78 1.04 1.47
CA SER A 210 8.01 1.13 2.26
C SER A 210 8.09 -0.09 3.16
N THR A 211 9.16 -0.86 3.02
CA THR A 211 9.53 -1.92 3.96
C THR A 211 10.61 -1.37 4.88
N PHE A 212 10.44 -1.58 6.18
CA PHE A 212 11.35 -1.08 7.21
C PHE A 212 12.14 -2.27 7.78
N TYR A 213 13.46 -2.13 7.80
CA TYR A 213 14.38 -3.10 8.37
C TYR A 213 15.06 -2.46 9.56
N ASP A 214 14.78 -2.96 10.75
CA ASP A 214 15.46 -2.51 11.97
C ASP A 214 16.76 -3.29 12.12
N VAL A 215 17.88 -2.60 11.92
CA VAL A 215 19.22 -3.18 11.95
C VAL A 215 19.88 -2.88 13.29
N LYS A 216 20.16 -3.92 14.07
CA LYS A 216 20.96 -3.84 15.29
C LYS A 216 22.39 -4.29 15.00
N VAL A 217 23.33 -3.35 15.08
CA VAL A 217 24.76 -3.60 14.92
C VAL A 217 25.39 -3.81 16.29
N ILE A 218 25.92 -5.00 16.54
CA ILE A 218 26.58 -5.37 17.80
C ILE A 218 28.09 -5.44 17.63
N GLU A 219 28.84 -5.05 18.66
CA GLU A 219 30.28 -5.25 18.70
C GLU A 219 30.62 -6.67 19.17
N TYR A 220 31.77 -7.18 18.74
CA TYR A 220 32.27 -8.48 19.18
C TYR A 220 32.49 -8.55 20.71
N SER A 221 32.75 -7.41 21.35
CA SER A 221 32.92 -7.24 22.80
C SER A 221 31.63 -7.47 23.59
N GLU A 222 30.47 -7.12 23.05
CA GLU A 222 29.17 -7.28 23.70
C GLU A 222 28.70 -8.74 23.72
N VAL A 223 28.97 -9.50 22.65
CA VAL A 223 28.58 -10.92 22.54
C VAL A 223 29.26 -11.79 23.60
N MET A 224 30.51 -11.45 23.96
CA MET A 224 31.30 -12.17 24.96
C MET A 224 30.86 -11.89 26.41
N GLN A 225 30.13 -10.79 26.67
CA GLN A 225 29.56 -10.52 28.01
C GLN A 225 28.29 -11.33 28.26
N THR A 226 27.44 -11.50 27.26
CA THR A 226 26.22 -12.32 27.36
C THR A 226 26.47 -13.83 27.48
N ALA A 227 27.64 -14.32 27.09
CA ALA A 227 27.98 -15.75 27.16
C ALA A 227 28.57 -16.19 28.51
N ASN A 228 28.90 -15.25 29.40
CA ASN A 228 29.52 -15.51 30.70
C ASN A 228 28.59 -15.20 31.90
N THR A 229 27.28 -15.11 31.65
CA THR A 229 26.24 -15.01 32.70
C THR A 229 25.31 -16.21 32.59
#